data_AF-A0A2V9MDK6-F1
#
_entry.id   AF-A0A2V9MDK6-F1
#
_cell.length_a   1.000
_cell.length_b   1.000
_cell.length_c   1.000
_cell.angle_alpha   90.00
_cell.angle_beta   90.00
_cell.angle_gamma   90.00
#
_symmetry.space_group_name_H-M   'P 1'
#
loop_
_entity.id
_entity.type
_entity.pdbx_description
1 polymer ?
#
loop_
_entity_poly.entity_id
_entity_poly.type
_entity_poly.pdbx_seq_one_letter_code
_entity_poly.pdbx_strand_id
1 'polypeptide(L)'
;SRTAPHDAPANRRALNPLLRICSVGTIVATPLAAASFFTPAPAGFFAVAFFAAVGLFLPIAPVTAVGLRAVPAELRASAMATMIFAIHLLGDLWSPPALGLLQDALPVRLAMMALSVAFAISAAVWWPRALEAA
;
A
#
# COMPACT_ATOMS: atom_id res chain seq x y z
N SER A 1 20.96 -11.69 23.66
CA SER A 1 19.50 -11.85 23.87
C SER A 1 18.93 -12.58 22.66
N ARG A 2 18.44 -13.83 22.81
CA ARG A 2 17.85 -14.57 21.66
C ARG A 2 16.51 -13.94 21.30
N THR A 3 16.45 -13.22 20.19
CA THR A 3 15.18 -12.85 19.56
C THR A 3 14.48 -14.13 19.12
N ALA A 4 13.16 -14.22 19.33
CA ALA A 4 12.39 -15.36 18.85
C ALA A 4 12.59 -15.57 17.34
N PRO A 5 12.52 -16.81 16.83
CA PRO A 5 12.65 -17.08 15.40
C PRO A 5 11.68 -16.22 14.57
N HIS A 6 12.13 -15.70 13.43
CA HIS A 6 11.34 -14.82 12.56
C HIS A 6 10.11 -15.54 11.97
N ASP A 7 10.14 -16.87 11.91
CA ASP A 7 9.07 -17.74 11.46
C ASP A 7 8.13 -18.20 12.58
N ALA A 8 8.42 -17.85 13.85
CA ALA A 8 7.66 -18.30 15.01
C ALA A 8 6.18 -17.89 14.93
N PRO A 9 5.24 -18.75 15.38
CA PRO A 9 3.80 -18.43 15.39
C PRO A 9 3.46 -17.11 16.09
N ALA A 10 4.17 -16.78 17.18
CA ALA A 10 4.02 -15.52 17.90
C ALA A 10 4.35 -14.29 17.03
N ASN A 11 5.36 -14.40 16.14
CA ASN A 11 5.68 -13.33 15.21
C ASN A 11 4.56 -13.16 14.18
N ARG A 12 4.06 -14.25 13.58
CA ARG A 12 2.93 -14.22 12.63
C ARG A 12 1.69 -13.56 13.21
N ARG A 13 1.35 -13.89 14.47
CA ARG A 13 0.25 -13.24 15.21
C ARG A 13 0.48 -11.74 15.41
N ALA A 14 1.72 -11.31 15.63
CA ALA A 14 2.08 -9.90 15.75
C ALA A 14 2.07 -9.13 14.42
N LEU A 15 2.15 -9.82 13.27
CA LEU A 15 2.05 -9.20 11.94
C LEU A 15 0.60 -8.88 11.55
N ASN A 16 -0.36 -9.70 11.99
CA ASN A 16 -1.78 -9.54 11.63
C ASN A 16 -2.35 -8.13 11.89
N PRO A 17 -2.11 -7.48 13.05
CA PRO A 17 -2.54 -6.10 13.27
C PRO A 17 -1.89 -5.09 12.31
N LEU A 18 -0.63 -5.29 11.93
CA LEU A 18 0.06 -4.42 10.97
C LEU A 18 -0.57 -4.54 9.58
N LEU A 19 -0.86 -5.77 9.14
CA LEU A 19 -1.57 -6.05 7.89
C LEU A 19 -2.97 -5.42 7.89
N ARG A 20 -3.70 -5.47 9.02
CA ARG A 20 -5.00 -4.79 9.18
C ARG A 20 -4.89 -3.29 8.95
N ILE A 21 -3.86 -2.64 9.49
CA ILE A 21 -3.65 -1.20 9.30
C ILE A 21 -3.40 -0.90 7.82
N CYS A 22 -2.59 -1.71 7.13
CA CYS A 22 -2.36 -1.58 5.68
C CYS A 22 -3.65 -1.69 4.88
N SER A 23 -4.46 -2.72 5.15
CA SER A 23 -5.70 -2.97 4.43
C SER A 23 -6.73 -1.87 4.70
N VAL A 24 -6.95 -1.48 5.96
CA VAL A 24 -7.93 -0.43 6.29
C VAL A 24 -7.54 0.92 5.69
N GLY A 25 -6.26 1.31 5.76
CA GLY A 25 -5.78 2.56 5.16
C GLY A 25 -6.06 2.63 3.66
N THR A 26 -5.75 1.56 2.93
CA THR A 26 -5.95 1.47 1.48
C THR A 26 -7.41 1.31 1.07
N ILE A 27 -8.23 0.61 1.88
CA ILE A 27 -9.69 0.53 1.70
C ILE A 27 -10.31 1.93 1.80
N VAL A 28 -9.91 2.74 2.79
CA VAL A 28 -10.43 4.10 2.95
C VAL A 28 -9.91 5.04 1.86
N ALA A 29 -8.64 4.91 1.47
CA ALA A 29 -8.05 5.71 0.39
C ALA A 29 -8.74 5.46 -0.96
N THR A 30 -9.21 4.24 -1.24
CA THR A 30 -9.83 3.84 -2.51
C THR A 30 -11.02 4.72 -2.92
N PRO A 31 -12.12 4.80 -2.15
CA PRO A 31 -13.28 5.62 -2.50
C PRO A 31 -12.99 7.12 -2.39
N LEU A 32 -12.08 7.54 -1.50
CA LEU A 32 -11.70 8.95 -1.38
C LEU A 32 -10.92 9.42 -2.61
N ALA A 33 -9.98 8.61 -3.10
CA ALA A 33 -9.28 8.88 -4.35
C ALA A 33 -10.28 8.94 -5.51
N ALA A 34 -11.22 7.99 -5.60
CA ALA A 34 -12.23 8.02 -6.65
C ALA A 34 -13.06 9.32 -6.57
N ALA A 35 -13.56 9.67 -5.39
CA ALA A 35 -14.36 10.86 -5.16
C ALA A 35 -13.61 12.17 -5.48
N SER A 36 -12.31 12.24 -5.21
CA SER A 36 -11.52 13.46 -5.50
C SER A 36 -11.54 13.76 -7.00
N PHE A 37 -11.39 12.75 -7.87
CA PHE A 37 -11.40 12.92 -9.33
C PHE A 37 -12.75 13.36 -9.91
N PHE A 38 -13.85 13.18 -9.17
CA PHE A 38 -15.17 13.68 -9.55
C PHE A 38 -15.46 15.08 -9.00
N THR A 39 -14.61 15.62 -8.13
CA THR A 39 -14.86 16.91 -7.50
C THR A 39 -14.58 18.07 -8.49
N PRO A 40 -15.57 18.93 -8.77
CA PRO A 40 -15.43 19.98 -9.78
C PRO A 40 -14.63 21.20 -9.31
N ALA A 41 -14.58 21.45 -8.00
CA ALA A 41 -13.88 22.59 -7.42
C ALA A 41 -12.46 22.19 -6.96
N PRO A 42 -11.41 22.98 -7.29
CA PRO A 42 -10.04 22.68 -6.88
C PRO A 42 -9.87 22.50 -5.37
N ALA A 43 -10.49 23.37 -4.55
CA ALA A 43 -10.42 23.27 -3.10
C ALA A 43 -11.02 21.94 -2.58
N GLY A 44 -12.14 21.51 -3.17
CA GLY A 44 -12.76 20.23 -2.83
C GLY A 44 -11.88 19.05 -3.24
N PHE A 45 -11.27 19.10 -4.43
CA PHE A 45 -10.32 18.09 -4.88
C PHE A 45 -9.18 17.92 -3.87
N PHE A 46 -8.50 19.01 -3.50
CA PHE A 46 -7.38 18.95 -2.57
C PHE A 46 -7.78 18.50 -1.16
N ALA A 47 -8.96 18.91 -0.68
CA ALA A 47 -9.47 18.47 0.61
C ALA A 47 -9.70 16.95 0.64
N VAL A 48 -10.35 16.39 -0.38
CA VAL A 48 -10.60 14.94 -0.45
C VAL A 48 -9.30 14.17 -0.74
N ALA A 49 -8.47 14.67 -1.64
CA ALA A 49 -7.18 14.07 -1.98
C ALA A 49 -6.23 14.02 -0.78
N PHE A 50 -6.28 14.99 0.13
CA PHE A 50 -5.53 14.97 1.38
C PHE A 50 -5.89 13.74 2.23
N PHE A 51 -7.18 13.49 2.46
CA PHE A 51 -7.60 12.32 3.24
C PHE A 51 -7.31 11.00 2.52
N ALA A 52 -7.42 10.98 1.18
CA ALA A 52 -7.00 9.84 0.38
C ALA A 52 -5.50 9.56 0.55
N ALA A 53 -4.66 10.60 0.51
CA ALA A 53 -3.22 10.51 0.71
C ALA A 53 -2.86 10.02 2.12
N VAL A 54 -3.55 10.50 3.16
CA VAL A 54 -3.37 10.00 4.54
C VAL A 54 -3.62 8.49 4.59
N GLY A 55 -4.73 8.01 4.02
CA GLY A 55 -5.03 6.58 3.96
C GLY A 55 -4.00 5.78 3.14
N LEU A 56 -3.51 6.35 2.05
CA LEU A 56 -2.52 5.74 1.15
C LEU A 56 -1.14 5.64 1.78
N PHE A 57 -0.74 6.61 2.61
CA PHE A 57 0.59 6.65 3.24
C PHE A 57 0.63 5.97 4.61
N LEU A 58 -0.53 5.73 5.23
CA LEU A 58 -0.63 4.97 6.49
C LEU A 58 0.08 3.59 6.47
N PRO A 59 0.05 2.80 5.38
CA PRO A 59 0.72 1.51 5.29
C PRO A 59 2.27 1.56 5.29
N ILE A 60 2.91 2.72 5.07
CA ILE A 60 4.39 2.79 4.92
C ILE A 60 5.12 2.15 6.10
N ALA A 61 4.81 2.58 7.32
CA ALA A 61 5.48 2.08 8.52
C ALA A 61 5.12 0.61 8.81
N PRO A 62 3.83 0.19 8.78
CA PRO A 62 3.45 -1.21 8.95
C PRO A 62 4.07 -2.17 7.91
N VAL A 63 4.06 -1.85 6.61
CA VAL A 63 4.63 -2.72 5.56
C VAL A 63 6.12 -2.91 5.79
N THR A 64 6.83 -1.82 6.08
CA THR A 64 8.26 -1.86 6.38
C THR A 64 8.53 -2.74 7.61
N ALA A 65 7.73 -2.58 8.68
CA ALA A 65 7.87 -3.39 9.88
C ALA A 65 7.58 -4.88 9.63
N VAL A 66 6.59 -5.21 8.79
CA VAL A 66 6.30 -6.59 8.38
C VAL A 66 7.49 -7.18 7.62
N GLY A 67 8.03 -6.48 6.63
CA GLY A 67 9.17 -6.93 5.84
C GLY A 67 10.42 -7.20 6.70
N LEU A 68 10.74 -6.30 7.63
CA LEU A 68 11.90 -6.47 8.52
C LEU A 68 11.71 -7.57 9.58
N ARG A 69 10.45 -7.89 9.93
CA ARG A 69 10.12 -8.98 10.86
C ARG A 69 10.06 -10.34 10.16
N ALA A 70 9.94 -10.37 8.84
CA ALA A 70 9.93 -11.60 8.05
C ALA A 70 11.33 -12.20 7.82
N VAL A 71 12.39 -11.48 8.18
CA VAL A 71 13.78 -11.88 7.98
C VAL A 71 14.58 -11.90 9.29
N PRO A 72 15.68 -12.68 9.37
CA PRO A 72 16.67 -12.57 10.42
C PRO A 72 17.23 -11.13 10.56
N ALA A 73 17.67 -10.76 11.76
CA ALA A 73 18.09 -9.39 12.06
C ALA A 73 19.28 -8.95 11.20
N GLU A 74 20.19 -9.87 10.93
CA GLU A 74 21.38 -9.73 10.08
C GLU A 74 21.06 -9.45 8.60
N LEU A 75 19.87 -9.83 8.12
CA LEU A 75 19.44 -9.61 6.73
C LEU A 75 18.55 -8.39 6.54
N ARG A 76 18.20 -7.67 7.62
CA ARG A 76 17.26 -6.53 7.56
C ARG A 76 17.71 -5.40 6.65
N ALA A 77 19.00 -5.11 6.59
CA ALA A 77 19.54 -4.10 5.69
C ALA A 77 19.33 -4.49 4.22
N SER A 78 19.65 -5.73 3.87
CA SER A 78 19.42 -6.29 2.53
C SER A 78 17.93 -6.34 2.20
N ALA A 79 17.08 -6.77 3.13
CA ALA A 79 15.63 -6.79 2.94
C ALA A 79 15.06 -5.39 2.66
N MET A 80 15.53 -4.37 3.39
CA MET A 80 15.17 -2.97 3.11
C MET A 80 15.60 -2.54 1.70
N ALA A 81 16.84 -2.83 1.31
CA ALA A 81 17.34 -2.52 -0.03
C ALA A 81 16.52 -3.21 -1.11
N THR A 82 16.17 -4.50 -0.92
CA THR A 82 15.32 -5.26 -1.84
C THR A 82 13.91 -4.69 -1.93
N MET A 83 13.29 -4.28 -0.81
CA MET A 83 11.98 -3.64 -0.82
C MET A 83 12.00 -2.34 -1.62
N ILE A 84 12.96 -1.45 -1.36
CA ILE A 84 13.11 -0.18 -2.08
C ILE A 84 13.34 -0.45 -3.57
N PHE A 85 14.26 -1.35 -3.90
CA PHE A 85 14.53 -1.74 -5.28
C PHE A 85 13.29 -2.28 -5.98
N ALA A 86 12.53 -3.17 -5.33
CA ALA A 86 11.32 -3.75 -5.88
C ALA A 86 10.24 -2.69 -6.13
N ILE A 87 10.05 -1.72 -5.23
CA ILE A 87 9.10 -0.62 -5.40
C ILE A 87 9.46 0.22 -6.64
N HIS A 88 10.74 0.53 -6.82
CA HIS A 88 11.18 1.32 -7.98
C HIS A 88 11.06 0.51 -9.27
N LEU A 89 11.57 -0.72 -9.27
CA LEU A 89 11.62 -1.56 -10.45
C LEU A 89 10.24 -1.98 -10.94
N LEU A 90 9.31 -2.28 -10.04
CA LEU A 90 7.99 -2.82 -10.39
C LEU A 90 6.88 -1.75 -10.36
N GLY A 91 7.04 -0.71 -9.56
CA GLY A 91 6.03 0.34 -9.35
C GLY A 91 6.43 1.65 -10.00
N ASP A 92 7.34 2.39 -9.36
CA ASP A 92 7.60 3.80 -9.69
C ASP A 92 8.11 4.00 -11.12
N LEU A 93 8.86 3.04 -11.66
CA LEU A 93 9.34 3.09 -13.04
C LEU A 93 8.21 2.90 -14.07
N TRP A 94 7.25 2.02 -13.79
CA TRP A 94 6.21 1.62 -14.76
C TRP A 94 4.91 2.38 -14.60
N SER A 95 4.60 2.89 -13.40
CA SER A 95 3.31 3.52 -13.14
C SER A 95 3.10 4.84 -13.91
N PRO A 96 4.07 5.77 -14.06
CA PRO A 96 3.86 6.97 -14.85
C PRO A 96 3.60 6.71 -16.35
N PRO A 97 4.40 5.91 -17.08
CA PRO A 97 4.12 5.67 -18.49
C PRO A 97 2.83 4.86 -18.70
N ALA A 98 2.51 3.90 -17.83
CA ALA A 98 1.25 3.16 -17.92
C ALA A 98 0.04 4.08 -17.74
N LEU A 99 0.09 5.00 -16.77
CA LEU A 99 -0.96 5.99 -16.57
C LEU A 99 -1.04 6.99 -17.72
N GLY A 100 0.09 7.39 -18.29
CA GLY A 100 0.16 8.25 -19.47
C GLY A 100 -0.55 7.62 -20.67
N LEU A 101 -0.27 6.33 -20.96
CA LEU A 101 -0.95 5.60 -22.03
C LEU A 101 -2.47 5.52 -21.81
N LEU A 102 -2.93 5.39 -20.57
CA LEU A 102 -4.37 5.46 -20.25
C LEU A 102 -4.94 6.85 -20.49
N GLN A 103 -4.20 7.91 -20.16
CA GLN A 103 -4.62 9.30 -20.42
C GLN A 103 -4.66 9.64 -21.90
N ASP A 104 -3.83 9.00 -22.73
CA ASP A 104 -3.86 9.18 -24.19
C ASP A 104 -5.12 8.57 -24.82
N ALA A 105 -5.65 7.49 -24.23
CA ALA A 105 -6.79 6.75 -24.76
C ALA A 105 -8.14 7.07 -24.09
N LEU A 106 -8.13 7.62 -22.86
CA LEU A 106 -9.33 7.80 -22.04
C LEU A 106 -9.43 9.24 -21.51
N PRO A 107 -10.66 9.72 -21.21
CA PRO A 107 -10.82 10.95 -20.44
C PRO A 107 -10.05 10.87 -19.12
N VAL A 108 -9.39 11.97 -18.74
CA VAL A 108 -8.51 12.02 -17.54
C VAL A 108 -9.16 11.43 -16.29
N ARG A 109 -10.44 11.71 -16.06
CA ARG A 109 -11.19 11.19 -14.90
C ARG A 109 -11.24 9.66 -14.88
N LEU A 110 -11.42 9.04 -16.03
CA LEU A 110 -11.50 7.60 -16.17
C LEU A 110 -10.10 6.96 -16.09
N ALA A 111 -9.09 7.59 -16.70
CA ALA A 111 -7.70 7.15 -16.57
C ALA A 111 -7.24 7.16 -15.10
N MET A 112 -7.62 8.19 -14.32
CA MET A 112 -7.28 8.28 -12.90
C MET A 112 -7.94 7.23 -12.01
N MET A 113 -9.04 6.59 -12.47
CA MET A 113 -9.63 5.45 -11.74
C MET A 113 -8.67 4.26 -11.61
N ALA A 114 -7.65 4.17 -12.48
CA ALA A 114 -6.61 3.16 -12.35
C ALA A 114 -5.91 3.22 -10.97
N LEU A 115 -5.74 4.41 -10.39
CA LEU A 115 -5.17 4.57 -9.04
C LEU A 115 -6.10 3.96 -7.98
N SER A 116 -7.40 4.28 -8.04
CA SER A 116 -8.39 3.72 -7.13
C SER A 116 -8.45 2.19 -7.24
N VAL A 117 -8.38 1.64 -8.46
CA VAL A 117 -8.30 0.18 -8.67
C VAL A 117 -7.04 -0.40 -8.05
N ALA A 118 -5.88 0.23 -8.22
CA ALA A 118 -4.63 -0.22 -7.60
C ALA A 118 -4.72 -0.22 -6.06
N PHE A 119 -5.37 0.79 -5.46
CA PHE A 119 -5.58 0.84 -4.01
C PHE A 119 -6.51 -0.28 -3.53
N ALA A 120 -7.57 -0.60 -4.31
CA ALA A 120 -8.46 -1.71 -4.01
C ALA A 120 -7.74 -3.06 -4.08
N ILE A 121 -6.86 -3.26 -5.07
CA ILE A 121 -6.03 -4.46 -5.18
C ILE A 121 -5.09 -4.55 -3.97
N SER A 122 -4.43 -3.45 -3.62
CA SER A 122 -3.55 -3.39 -2.44
C SER A 122 -4.32 -3.75 -1.15
N ALA A 123 -5.52 -3.21 -0.97
CA ALA A 123 -6.39 -3.54 0.16
C ALA A 123 -6.68 -5.05 0.28
N ALA A 124 -6.94 -5.72 -0.85
CA ALA A 124 -7.16 -7.16 -0.88
C ALA A 124 -5.88 -7.96 -0.58
N VAL A 125 -4.73 -7.53 -1.11
CA VAL A 125 -3.43 -8.17 -0.87
C VAL A 125 -3.04 -8.14 0.61
N TRP A 126 -3.25 -7.00 1.28
CA TRP A 126 -2.91 -6.84 2.69
C TRP A 126 -3.98 -7.37 3.65
N TRP A 127 -5.05 -7.97 3.14
CA TRP A 127 -6.10 -8.49 4.00
C TRP A 127 -5.54 -9.57 4.93
N PRO A 128 -5.68 -9.42 6.26
CA PRO A 128 -5.11 -10.37 7.21
C PRO A 128 -5.78 -11.73 7.06
N ARG A 129 -4.96 -12.78 7.03
CA ARG A 129 -5.46 -14.14 6.86
C ARG A 129 -5.80 -14.74 8.22
N ALA A 130 -7.03 -15.22 8.37
CA ALA A 130 -7.51 -15.87 9.59
C ALA A 130 -6.68 -17.12 9.97
N LEU A 131 -6.09 -17.79 8.97
CA LEU A 131 -5.24 -18.98 9.17
C LEU A 131 -3.92 -18.70 9.91
N GLU A 132 -3.47 -17.44 9.96
CA GLU A 132 -2.23 -17.03 10.65
C GLU A 132 -2.50 -16.59 12.11
N ALA A 133 -3.77 -16.58 12.54
CA ALA A 133 -4.20 -16.21 13.88
C ALA A 133 -4.47 -17.42 14.81
N ALA A 134 -4.55 -18.64 14.26
CA ALA A 134 -4.68 -19.90 15.01
C ALA A 134 -3.34 -20.35 15.62
#